data_AF-A0A936UFC1-F1
#
_entry.id   AF-A0A936UFC1-F1
#
_cell.length_a   1.000
_cell.length_b   1.000
_cell.length_c   1.000
_cell.angle_alpha   90.00
_cell.angle_beta   90.00
_cell.angle_gamma   90.00
#
_symmetry.space_group_name_H-M   'P 1'
#
loop_
_entity.id
_entity.type
_entity.pdbx_description
1 polymer ?
#
loop_
_entity_poly.entity_id
_entity_poly.type
_entity_poly.pdbx_seq_one_letter_code
_entity_poly.pdbx_strand_id
1 'polypeptide(L)'
;MPPTRRILLAAFALLALLGAGHCRAADGSEPALRASHRRLAELEAEQRALLAQSTPAVTPTPRRGNAQEIARQEAVVARLLKESAARPRTGFAAPNSDDPRLRAYLDDWTAHTQHYGNQHFPRAAGKSLYGSVQVHVTLDAQGRLLRSAISRGDPDPRLNASVIRMLHRAAPFPRFPPALAADYDALEIVRTLSFTHEHDPKP
;
A
#
# COMPACT_ATOMS: atom_id res chain seq x y z
N MET A 1 31.56 10.22 17.30
CA MET A 1 32.37 10.00 16.09
C MET A 1 31.83 8.77 15.35
N PRO A 2 31.41 8.90 14.08
CA PRO A 2 30.96 7.82 13.18
C PRO A 2 32.18 7.24 12.41
N PRO A 3 32.08 6.16 11.59
CA PRO A 3 31.53 6.23 10.22
C PRO A 3 30.69 5.01 9.78
N THR A 4 29.58 5.15 9.03
CA THR A 4 29.42 5.35 7.56
C THR A 4 29.66 4.10 6.70
N ARG A 5 28.63 3.69 5.94
CA ARG A 5 28.60 3.06 4.58
C ARG A 5 27.11 2.80 4.25
N ARG A 6 26.36 3.60 3.47
CA ARG A 6 26.47 3.99 2.04
C ARG A 6 26.80 2.82 1.11
N ILE A 7 25.82 2.43 0.28
CA ILE A 7 25.84 1.80 -1.07
C ILE A 7 24.39 1.32 -1.33
N LEU A 8 23.73 1.47 -2.47
CA LEU A 8 23.84 2.29 -3.67
C LEU A 8 22.54 2.02 -4.47
N LEU A 9 22.06 3.03 -5.20
CA LEU A 9 20.98 2.94 -6.19
C LEU A 9 21.27 1.91 -7.29
N ALA A 10 20.20 1.31 -7.84
CA ALA A 10 20.05 0.93 -9.26
C ALA A 10 18.62 0.36 -9.47
N ALA A 11 17.85 0.65 -10.51
CA ALA A 11 18.07 1.50 -11.67
C ALA A 11 16.71 1.88 -12.27
N PHE A 12 16.59 3.15 -12.65
CA PHE A 12 15.65 3.64 -13.65
C PHE A 12 15.88 2.90 -14.98
N ALA A 13 14.83 2.32 -15.57
CA ALA A 13 14.87 1.86 -16.95
C ALA A 13 14.42 3.02 -17.85
N LEU A 14 15.40 3.59 -18.56
CA LEU A 14 15.27 4.66 -19.53
C LEU A 14 15.05 4.07 -20.95
N LEU A 15 14.20 4.75 -21.71
CA LEU A 15 14.16 4.85 -23.17
C LEU A 15 13.78 3.61 -24.00
N ALA A 16 12.52 3.59 -24.42
CA ALA A 16 12.15 3.14 -25.76
C ALA A 16 12.27 4.34 -26.72
N LEU A 17 13.05 4.22 -27.78
CA LEU A 17 12.90 5.04 -28.99
C LEU A 17 13.53 4.36 -30.21
N LEU A 18 12.76 4.43 -31.30
CA LEU A 18 13.10 4.38 -32.72
C LEU A 18 13.27 3.00 -33.37
N GLY A 19 12.30 2.71 -34.24
CA GLY A 19 12.47 1.79 -35.34
C GLY A 19 13.26 2.40 -36.50
N ALA A 20 13.90 1.53 -37.27
CA ALA A 20 14.04 1.56 -38.72
C ALA A 20 14.91 0.35 -39.13
N GLY A 21 14.61 -0.25 -40.29
CA GLY A 21 15.60 -1.01 -41.05
C GLY A 21 15.31 -2.51 -41.18
N HIS A 22 14.78 -2.90 -42.33
CA HIS A 22 14.80 -4.28 -42.82
C HIS A 22 16.25 -4.77 -42.98
N CYS A 23 16.58 -5.93 -42.40
CA CYS A 23 17.69 -6.76 -42.88
C CYS A 23 17.23 -8.20 -43.12
N ARG A 24 17.55 -8.64 -44.34
CA ARG A 24 17.27 -9.93 -44.98
C ARG A 24 18.28 -10.98 -44.50
N ALA A 25 17.86 -12.25 -44.60
CA ALA A 25 18.63 -13.49 -44.57
C ALA A 25 19.02 -14.01 -43.18
N ALA A 26 18.15 -14.90 -42.69
CA ALA A 26 18.42 -15.88 -41.67
C ALA A 26 19.38 -16.95 -42.21
N ASP A 27 20.52 -17.13 -41.57
CA ASP A 27 21.20 -18.42 -41.51
C ASP A 27 22.17 -18.40 -40.31
N GLY A 28 22.05 -19.35 -39.38
CA GLY A 28 23.01 -19.53 -38.28
C GLY A 28 22.46 -19.44 -36.84
N SER A 29 21.30 -18.83 -36.59
CA SER A 29 20.68 -18.78 -35.24
C SER A 29 19.69 -19.92 -34.97
N GLU A 30 19.25 -20.64 -36.01
CA GLU A 30 18.36 -21.80 -35.90
C GLU A 30 18.91 -22.98 -35.08
N PRO A 31 20.20 -23.40 -35.18
CA PRO A 31 20.69 -24.51 -34.37
C PRO A 31 20.75 -24.16 -32.88
N ALA A 32 21.10 -22.92 -32.53
CA ALA A 32 21.17 -22.46 -31.14
C ALA A 32 19.78 -22.33 -30.50
N LEU A 33 18.79 -21.80 -31.24
CA LEU A 33 17.42 -21.72 -30.76
C LEU A 33 16.79 -23.13 -30.64
N ARG A 34 17.01 -24.01 -31.62
CA ARG A 34 16.56 -25.42 -31.55
C ARG A 34 17.21 -26.18 -30.39
N ALA A 35 18.48 -25.93 -30.09
CA ALA A 35 19.16 -26.49 -28.92
C ALA A 35 18.56 -25.97 -27.59
N SER A 36 18.21 -24.68 -27.54
CA SER A 36 17.58 -24.05 -26.38
C SER A 36 16.18 -24.63 -26.13
N HIS A 37 15.38 -24.81 -27.19
CA HIS A 37 14.04 -25.41 -27.11
C HIS A 37 14.08 -26.88 -26.70
N ARG A 38 15.07 -27.66 -27.17
CA ARG A 38 15.26 -29.05 -26.70
C ARG A 38 15.60 -29.11 -25.21
N ARG A 39 16.41 -28.17 -24.72
CA ARG A 39 16.79 -28.11 -23.31
C ARG A 39 15.62 -27.72 -22.41
N LEU A 40 14.74 -26.83 -22.87
CA LEU A 40 13.48 -26.53 -22.18
C LEU A 40 12.57 -27.76 -22.12
N ALA A 41 12.39 -28.48 -23.22
CA ALA A 41 11.57 -29.70 -23.25
C ALA A 41 12.13 -30.82 -22.35
N GLU A 42 13.46 -30.95 -22.26
CA GLU A 42 14.13 -31.90 -21.36
C GLU A 42 13.94 -31.51 -19.89
N LEU A 43 14.10 -30.23 -19.54
CA LEU A 43 13.84 -29.72 -18.19
C LEU A 43 12.37 -29.86 -17.79
N GLU A 44 11.44 -29.63 -18.72
CA GLU A 44 10.00 -29.87 -18.49
C GLU A 44 9.70 -31.36 -18.31
N ALA A 45 10.37 -32.24 -19.06
CA ALA A 45 10.24 -33.69 -18.92
C ALA A 45 10.82 -34.18 -17.58
N GLU A 46 11.97 -33.65 -17.16
CA GLU A 46 12.55 -33.90 -15.82
C GLU A 46 11.62 -33.38 -14.73
N GLN A 47 11.09 -32.16 -14.86
CA GLN A 47 10.14 -31.61 -13.91
C GLN A 47 8.87 -32.46 -13.84
N ARG A 48 8.31 -32.89 -14.97
CA ARG A 48 7.16 -33.80 -15.01
C ARG A 48 7.48 -35.18 -14.46
N ALA A 49 8.68 -35.71 -14.69
CA ALA A 49 9.11 -36.99 -14.13
C ALA A 49 9.30 -36.90 -12.61
N LEU A 50 9.86 -35.81 -12.10
CA LEU A 50 9.95 -35.52 -10.67
C LEU A 50 8.57 -35.34 -10.04
N LEU A 51 7.66 -34.61 -10.71
CA LEU A 51 6.28 -34.45 -10.27
C LEU A 51 5.49 -35.76 -10.33
N ALA A 52 5.72 -36.62 -11.32
CA ALA A 52 5.10 -37.95 -11.44
C ALA A 52 5.65 -38.96 -10.42
N GLN A 53 6.93 -38.86 -10.05
CA GLN A 53 7.51 -39.58 -8.91
C GLN A 53 7.02 -39.00 -7.57
N SER A 54 6.61 -37.73 -7.57
CA SER A 54 6.06 -37.01 -6.42
C SER A 54 4.53 -36.95 -6.39
N THR A 55 3.82 -37.64 -7.28
CA THR A 55 2.40 -37.90 -7.10
C THR A 55 2.25 -39.14 -6.22
N PRO A 56 2.04 -39.01 -4.90
CA PRO A 56 1.28 -40.06 -4.25
C PRO A 56 -0.08 -40.06 -4.96
N ALA A 57 -0.51 -41.23 -5.44
CA ALA A 57 -1.92 -41.46 -5.66
C ALA A 57 -2.61 -41.15 -4.31
N VAL A 58 -3.20 -39.96 -4.18
CA VAL A 58 -3.95 -39.57 -2.99
C VAL A 58 -5.30 -40.27 -3.05
N THR A 59 -5.30 -41.56 -2.75
CA THR A 59 -6.32 -42.09 -1.86
C THR A 59 -5.66 -42.09 -0.49
N PRO A 60 -5.98 -41.16 0.42
CA PRO A 60 -5.36 -41.14 1.72
C PRO A 60 -6.00 -42.29 2.51
N THR A 61 -5.43 -43.48 2.43
CA THR A 61 -5.56 -44.43 3.52
C THR A 61 -4.57 -43.96 4.58
N PRO A 62 -5.02 -43.37 5.70
CA PRO A 62 -4.12 -42.78 6.67
C PRO A 62 -3.28 -43.89 7.31
N ARG A 63 -2.01 -44.00 6.91
CA ARG A 63 -0.99 -44.63 7.76
C ARG A 63 -0.91 -43.74 9.00
N ARG A 64 -1.29 -44.25 10.18
CA ARG A 64 -1.52 -43.47 11.42
C ARG A 64 -0.41 -42.46 11.76
N GLY A 65 0.85 -42.73 11.39
CA GLY A 65 1.97 -41.78 11.59
C GLY A 65 1.98 -40.57 10.64
N ASN A 66 1.45 -40.69 9.42
CA ASN A 66 1.45 -39.62 8.42
C ASN A 66 0.22 -38.70 8.58
N ALA A 67 -0.88 -39.23 9.13
CA ALA A 67 -2.11 -38.47 9.34
C ALA A 67 -1.93 -37.31 10.34
N GLN A 68 -1.09 -37.48 11.36
CA GLN A 68 -0.81 -36.43 12.34
C GLN A 68 0.02 -35.29 11.73
N GLU A 69 1.00 -35.62 10.88
CA GLU A 69 1.82 -34.61 10.21
C GLU A 69 1.00 -33.81 9.19
N ILE A 70 0.14 -34.49 8.41
CA ILE A 70 -0.79 -33.83 7.49
C ILE A 70 -1.75 -32.91 8.25
N ALA A 71 -2.37 -33.39 9.34
CA ALA A 71 -3.27 -32.57 10.16
C ALA A 71 -2.56 -31.34 10.77
N ARG A 72 -1.28 -31.49 11.15
CA ARG A 72 -0.48 -30.38 11.66
C ARG A 72 -0.20 -29.34 10.57
N GLN A 73 0.13 -29.78 9.36
CA GLN A 73 0.38 -28.91 8.21
C GLN A 73 -0.89 -28.16 7.80
N GLU A 74 -2.03 -28.85 7.73
CA GLU A 74 -3.34 -28.25 7.46
C GLU A 74 -3.71 -27.18 8.49
N ALA A 75 -3.45 -27.43 9.78
CA ALA A 75 -3.69 -26.45 10.84
C ALA A 75 -2.83 -25.19 10.68
N VAL A 76 -1.57 -25.33 10.24
CA VAL A 76 -0.69 -24.19 9.93
C VAL A 76 -1.22 -23.42 8.73
N VAL A 77 -1.59 -24.09 7.63
CA VAL A 77 -2.16 -23.43 6.45
C VAL A 77 -3.47 -22.72 6.77
N ALA A 78 -4.38 -23.38 7.50
CA ALA A 78 -5.65 -22.78 7.93
C ALA A 78 -5.42 -21.54 8.82
N ARG A 79 -4.43 -21.60 9.71
CA ARG A 79 -4.04 -20.44 10.54
C ARG A 79 -3.50 -19.31 9.67
N LEU A 80 -2.61 -19.59 8.72
CA LEU A 80 -2.04 -18.58 7.83
C LEU A 80 -3.09 -17.95 6.90
N LEU A 81 -4.03 -18.75 6.38
CA LEU A 81 -5.16 -18.25 5.59
C LEU A 81 -6.10 -17.37 6.42
N LYS A 82 -6.33 -17.73 7.68
CA LYS A 82 -7.14 -16.92 8.60
C LYS A 82 -6.44 -15.61 8.95
N GLU A 83 -5.13 -15.65 9.19
CA GLU A 83 -4.32 -14.46 9.48
C GLU A 83 -4.20 -13.53 8.25
N SER A 84 -4.11 -14.08 7.03
CA SER A 84 -4.05 -13.29 5.80
C SER A 84 -5.41 -12.68 5.42
N ALA A 85 -6.51 -13.42 5.57
CA ALA A 85 -7.86 -12.90 5.37
C ALA A 85 -8.24 -11.80 6.36
N ALA A 86 -7.57 -11.74 7.53
CA ALA A 86 -7.78 -10.71 8.53
C ALA A 86 -7.04 -9.39 8.24
N ARG A 87 -6.12 -9.35 7.26
CA ARG A 87 -5.37 -8.14 6.93
C ARG A 87 -6.24 -7.22 6.07
N PRO A 88 -6.59 -6.01 6.52
CA PRO A 88 -7.40 -5.09 5.74
C PRO A 88 -6.67 -4.70 4.46
N ARG A 89 -7.42 -4.58 3.35
CA ARG A 89 -6.90 -4.07 2.08
C ARG A 89 -6.71 -2.57 2.20
N THR A 90 -5.50 -2.17 2.58
CA THR A 90 -5.15 -0.76 2.80
C THR A 90 -4.65 -0.11 1.51
N GLY A 91 -5.31 0.96 1.08
CA GLY A 91 -4.85 1.84 0.00
C GLY A 91 -4.12 3.08 0.52
N PHE A 92 -3.35 3.74 -0.34
CA PHE A 92 -2.69 5.01 -0.03
C PHE A 92 -3.24 6.11 -0.93
N ALA A 93 -3.96 7.06 -0.34
CA ALA A 93 -4.56 8.17 -1.08
C ALA A 93 -3.59 9.36 -1.10
N ALA A 94 -3.05 9.63 -2.28
CA ALA A 94 -2.08 10.70 -2.53
C ALA A 94 -2.50 11.55 -3.74
N PRO A 95 -2.04 12.80 -3.84
CA PRO A 95 -2.38 13.66 -4.99
C PRO A 95 -1.94 13.08 -6.34
N ASN A 96 -0.89 12.26 -6.33
CA ASN A 96 -0.30 11.60 -7.50
C ASN A 96 -0.71 10.11 -7.62
N SER A 97 -1.78 9.68 -6.95
CA SER A 97 -2.29 8.30 -7.12
C SER A 97 -2.78 8.07 -8.56
N ASP A 98 -2.37 6.96 -9.16
CA ASP A 98 -2.81 6.57 -10.52
C ASP A 98 -4.32 6.29 -10.56
N ASP A 99 -4.89 5.78 -9.46
CA ASP A 99 -6.34 5.58 -9.33
C ASP A 99 -7.05 6.93 -9.12
N PRO A 100 -7.90 7.38 -10.07
CA PRO A 100 -8.66 8.62 -9.94
C PRO A 100 -9.61 8.63 -8.74
N ARG A 101 -10.08 7.45 -8.28
CA ARG A 101 -11.00 7.34 -7.14
C ARG A 101 -10.29 7.70 -5.82
N LEU A 102 -9.01 7.34 -5.70
CA LEU A 102 -8.18 7.70 -4.54
C LEU A 102 -7.92 9.21 -4.50
N ARG A 103 -7.66 9.84 -5.65
CA ARG A 103 -7.48 11.30 -5.75
C ARG A 103 -8.76 12.05 -5.39
N ALA A 104 -9.90 11.64 -5.96
CA ALA A 104 -11.19 12.24 -5.63
C ALA A 104 -11.52 12.12 -4.14
N TYR A 105 -11.29 10.95 -3.54
CA TYR A 105 -11.50 10.77 -2.09
C TYR A 105 -10.56 11.65 -1.25
N LEU A 106 -9.31 11.84 -1.68
CA LEU A 106 -8.36 12.73 -1.01
C LEU A 106 -8.85 14.19 -1.05
N ASP A 107 -9.46 14.62 -2.15
CA ASP A 107 -10.02 15.97 -2.29
C ASP A 107 -11.19 16.15 -1.32
N ASP A 108 -12.11 15.18 -1.25
CA ASP A 108 -13.23 15.20 -0.29
C ASP A 108 -12.74 15.24 1.16
N TRP A 109 -11.75 14.40 1.50
CA TRP A 109 -11.13 14.41 2.82
C TRP A 109 -10.48 15.76 3.15
N THR A 110 -9.81 16.36 2.17
CA THR A 110 -9.14 17.65 2.32
C THR A 110 -10.16 18.76 2.56
N ALA A 111 -11.22 18.81 1.76
CA ALA A 111 -12.30 19.79 1.90
C ALA A 111 -12.98 19.68 3.27
N HIS A 112 -13.31 18.46 3.71
CA HIS A 112 -13.89 18.20 5.04
C HIS A 112 -12.97 18.67 6.17
N THR A 113 -11.69 18.30 6.10
CA THR A 113 -10.69 18.66 7.12
C THR A 113 -10.46 20.16 7.19
N GLN A 114 -10.40 20.84 6.04
CA GLN A 114 -10.26 22.29 5.96
C GLN A 114 -11.50 23.00 6.49
N HIS A 115 -12.70 22.57 6.10
CA HIS A 115 -13.94 23.15 6.59
C HIS A 115 -14.04 23.08 8.11
N TYR A 116 -13.78 21.89 8.67
CA TYR A 116 -13.77 21.69 10.12
C TYR A 116 -12.66 22.50 10.80
N GLY A 117 -11.45 22.52 10.21
CA GLY A 117 -10.31 23.26 10.74
C GLY A 117 -10.52 24.78 10.78
N ASN A 118 -11.21 25.34 9.79
CA ASN A 118 -11.55 26.76 9.76
C ASN A 118 -12.60 27.11 10.84
N GLN A 119 -13.61 26.26 11.03
CA GLN A 119 -14.62 26.44 12.08
C GLN A 119 -14.06 26.26 13.49
N HIS A 120 -13.07 25.38 13.64
CA HIS A 120 -12.46 25.02 14.91
C HIS A 120 -10.98 25.38 14.94
N PHE A 121 -10.68 26.60 14.51
CA PHE A 121 -9.32 27.10 14.40
C PHE A 121 -8.53 26.89 15.70
N PRO A 122 -7.30 26.36 15.65
CA PRO A 122 -6.50 26.10 16.85
C PRO A 122 -6.28 27.36 17.69
N ARG A 123 -6.64 27.29 18.97
CA ARG A 123 -6.47 28.39 19.93
C ARG A 123 -5.88 27.88 21.25
N ALA A 124 -5.02 28.70 21.87
CA ALA A 124 -4.51 28.48 23.22
C ALA A 124 -4.57 29.79 24.02
N ALA A 125 -5.14 29.73 25.23
CA ALA A 125 -5.33 30.89 26.09
C ALA A 125 -6.00 32.09 25.37
N GLY A 126 -7.01 31.80 24.55
CA GLY A 126 -7.76 32.80 23.79
C GLY A 126 -7.08 33.34 22.53
N LYS A 127 -5.85 32.90 22.21
CA LYS A 127 -5.10 33.33 21.02
C LYS A 127 -5.04 32.24 19.96
N SER A 128 -5.17 32.63 18.69
CA SER A 128 -4.99 31.74 17.53
C SER A 128 -3.55 31.22 17.47
N LEU A 129 -3.41 29.95 17.10
CA LEU A 129 -2.13 29.28 16.87
C LEU A 129 -1.92 29.14 15.36
N TYR A 130 -0.72 29.48 14.90
CA TYR A 130 -0.33 29.42 13.50
C TYR A 130 0.85 28.48 13.32
N GLY A 131 0.94 27.88 12.14
CA GLY A 131 2.00 26.93 11.83
C GLY A 131 1.57 25.86 10.85
N SER A 132 2.31 24.75 10.80
CA SER A 132 1.99 23.64 9.90
C SER A 132 2.36 22.30 10.52
N VAL A 133 1.45 21.33 10.45
CA VAL A 133 1.64 19.99 11.02
C VAL A 133 1.35 18.95 9.93
N GLN A 134 2.30 18.04 9.69
CA GLN A 134 2.09 16.89 8.83
C GLN A 134 1.53 15.72 9.64
N VAL A 135 0.40 15.19 9.19
CA VAL A 135 -0.31 14.09 9.83
C VAL A 135 -0.36 12.87 8.93
N HIS A 136 -0.36 11.69 9.55
CA HIS A 136 -0.67 10.41 8.93
C HIS A 136 -1.96 9.88 9.55
N VAL A 137 -2.97 9.71 8.71
CA VAL A 137 -4.32 9.33 9.09
C VAL A 137 -4.68 8.02 8.40
N THR A 138 -5.33 7.13 9.13
CA THR A 138 -5.91 5.88 8.59
C THR A 138 -7.41 5.91 8.84
N LEU A 139 -8.20 5.73 7.78
CA LEU A 139 -9.66 5.72 7.80
C LEU A 139 -10.19 4.36 7.37
N ASP A 140 -11.32 3.92 7.92
CA ASP A 140 -12.07 2.79 7.39
C ASP A 140 -13.06 3.21 6.29
N ALA A 141 -13.65 2.22 5.61
CA ALA A 141 -14.62 2.47 4.54
C ALA A 141 -15.88 3.24 4.97
N GLN A 142 -16.18 3.30 6.27
CA GLN A 142 -17.28 4.08 6.83
C GLN A 142 -16.86 5.50 7.25
N GLY A 143 -15.61 5.90 6.95
CA GLY A 143 -15.05 7.21 7.29
C GLY A 143 -14.64 7.34 8.75
N ARG A 144 -14.60 6.25 9.53
CA ARG A 144 -14.16 6.29 10.92
C ARG A 144 -12.65 6.40 10.98
N LEU A 145 -12.19 7.23 11.92
CA LEU A 145 -10.76 7.42 12.17
C LEU A 145 -10.20 6.21 12.93
N LEU A 146 -9.43 5.37 12.24
CA LEU A 146 -8.74 4.23 12.84
C LEU A 146 -7.44 4.64 13.53
N ARG A 147 -6.69 5.56 12.90
CA ARG A 147 -5.42 6.06 13.42
C ARG A 147 -5.19 7.51 13.01
N SER A 148 -4.61 8.30 13.90
CA SER A 148 -4.02 9.59 13.59
C SER A 148 -2.68 9.74 14.30
N ALA A 149 -1.64 10.12 13.57
CA ALA A 149 -0.31 10.36 14.10
C ALA A 149 0.33 11.60 13.46
N ILE A 150 1.27 12.23 14.16
CA ILE A 150 2.08 13.33 13.61
C ILE A 150 3.31 12.74 12.95
N SER A 151 3.45 12.97 11.64
CA SER A 151 4.65 12.58 10.87
C SER A 151 5.73 13.67 10.96
N ARG A 152 5.32 14.94 10.99
CA ARG A 152 6.19 16.10 11.20
C ARG A 152 5.43 17.15 12.00
N GLY A 153 5.91 17.45 13.20
CA GLY A 153 5.29 18.43 14.09
C GLY A 153 5.74 19.85 13.81
N ASP A 154 4.93 20.79 14.29
CA ASP A 154 5.29 22.20 14.46
C ASP A 154 6.11 22.38 15.76
N PRO A 155 7.00 23.39 15.86
CA PRO A 155 7.71 23.70 17.10
C PRO A 155 6.80 24.01 18.30
N ASP A 156 5.57 24.51 18.10
CA ASP A 156 4.60 24.69 19.19
C ASP A 156 3.86 23.37 19.49
N PRO A 157 4.11 22.70 20.63
CA PRO A 157 3.44 21.45 20.97
C PRO A 157 1.93 21.61 21.17
N ARG A 158 1.45 22.82 21.46
CA ARG A 158 0.01 23.10 21.61
C ARG A 158 -0.69 23.02 20.26
N LEU A 159 -0.03 23.42 19.17
CA LEU A 159 -0.58 23.28 17.83
C LEU A 159 -0.68 21.80 17.44
N ASN A 160 0.40 21.04 17.66
CA ASN A 160 0.44 19.59 17.45
C ASN A 160 -0.71 18.86 18.16
N ALA A 161 -0.89 19.13 19.46
CA ALA A 161 -1.97 18.52 20.24
C ALA A 161 -3.37 18.96 19.78
N SER A 162 -3.50 20.21 19.33
CA SER A 162 -4.77 20.75 18.80
C SER A 162 -5.15 20.09 17.48
N VAL A 163 -4.19 19.83 16.60
CA VAL A 163 -4.41 19.14 15.32
C VAL A 163 -4.93 17.72 15.52
N ILE A 164 -4.33 16.94 16.43
CA ILE A 164 -4.82 15.59 16.72
C ILE A 164 -6.26 15.63 17.29
N ARG A 165 -6.54 16.51 18.27
CA ARG A 165 -7.91 16.68 18.79
C ARG A 165 -8.89 17.11 17.71
N MET A 166 -8.47 17.98 16.79
CA MET A 166 -9.30 18.42 15.67
C MET A 166 -9.67 17.24 14.77
N LEU A 167 -8.71 16.41 14.36
CA LEU A 167 -8.97 15.23 13.53
C LEU A 167 -9.93 14.24 14.21
N HIS A 168 -9.78 14.01 15.52
CA HIS A 168 -10.70 13.15 16.27
C HIS A 168 -12.12 13.72 16.32
N ARG A 169 -12.28 15.04 16.48
CA ARG A 169 -13.61 15.67 16.52
C ARG A 169 -14.22 15.91 15.13
N ALA A 170 -13.39 15.96 14.09
CA ALA A 170 -13.82 16.04 12.69
C ALA A 170 -14.38 14.69 12.20
N ALA A 171 -14.05 13.58 12.87
CA ALA A 171 -14.59 12.29 12.54
C ALA A 171 -16.11 12.21 12.87
N PRO A 172 -16.90 11.47 12.06
CA PRO A 172 -16.47 10.70 10.90
C PRO A 172 -16.18 11.57 9.67
N PHE A 173 -15.26 11.11 8.84
CA PHE A 173 -14.94 11.66 7.53
C PHE A 173 -15.92 11.14 6.46
N PRO A 174 -15.88 11.68 5.23
CA PRO A 174 -16.67 11.13 4.12
C PRO A 174 -16.48 9.62 3.99
N ARG A 175 -17.60 8.90 3.78
CA ARG A 175 -17.59 7.45 3.54
C ARG A 175 -16.95 7.16 2.19
N PHE A 176 -16.34 5.99 2.04
CA PHE A 176 -15.76 5.61 0.76
C PHE A 176 -16.90 5.41 -0.25
N PRO A 177 -16.77 5.93 -1.49
CA PRO A 177 -17.68 5.58 -2.57
C PRO A 177 -17.76 4.05 -2.74
N PRO A 178 -18.91 3.46 -3.11
CA PRO A 178 -19.06 2.00 -3.19
C PRO A 178 -17.99 1.31 -4.03
N ALA A 179 -17.60 1.92 -5.16
CA ALA A 179 -16.54 1.39 -6.03
C ALA A 179 -15.15 1.41 -5.37
N LEU A 180 -14.89 2.33 -4.44
CA LEU A 180 -13.63 2.40 -3.69
C LEU A 180 -13.65 1.42 -2.51
N ALA A 181 -14.78 1.34 -1.79
CA ALA A 181 -14.99 0.39 -0.70
C ALA A 181 -14.95 -1.08 -1.17
N ALA A 182 -15.28 -1.33 -2.44
CA ALA A 182 -15.16 -2.64 -3.06
C ALA A 182 -13.70 -3.14 -3.09
N ASP A 183 -12.72 -2.25 -3.22
CA ASP A 183 -11.30 -2.57 -3.39
C ASP A 183 -10.46 -2.34 -2.11
N TYR A 184 -10.89 -1.40 -1.27
CA TYR A 184 -10.15 -0.97 -0.09
C TYR A 184 -11.03 -0.98 1.17
N ASP A 185 -10.51 -1.61 2.22
CA ASP A 185 -11.15 -1.64 3.54
C ASP A 185 -10.70 -0.46 4.41
N ALA A 186 -9.50 0.06 4.13
CA ALA A 186 -8.92 1.21 4.80
C ALA A 186 -8.10 2.07 3.84
N LEU A 187 -7.96 3.35 4.14
CA LEU A 187 -7.10 4.27 3.41
C LEU A 187 -6.15 4.99 4.35
N GLU A 188 -4.90 5.10 3.92
CA GLU A 188 -3.88 5.92 4.54
C GLU A 188 -3.68 7.23 3.77
N ILE A 189 -3.62 8.32 4.52
CA ILE A 189 -3.49 9.69 4.01
C ILE A 189 -2.36 10.37 4.77
N VAL A 190 -1.41 10.98 4.05
CA VAL A 190 -0.35 11.82 4.64
C VAL A 190 -0.45 13.22 4.08
N ARG A 191 -0.76 14.20 4.93
CA ARG A 191 -1.00 15.59 4.50
C ARG A 191 -0.48 16.60 5.52
N THR A 192 -0.09 17.76 5.01
CA THR A 192 0.27 18.91 5.82
C THR A 192 -0.97 19.78 6.00
N LEU A 193 -1.31 20.05 7.27
CA LEU A 193 -2.34 21.00 7.65
C LEU A 193 -1.67 22.31 8.03
N SER A 194 -2.05 23.39 7.35
CA SER A 194 -1.47 24.72 7.54
C SER A 194 -2.49 25.68 8.11
N PHE A 195 -2.11 26.36 9.17
CA PHE A 195 -2.92 27.35 9.88
C PHE A 195 -2.24 28.71 9.73
N THR A 196 -2.79 29.53 8.84
CA THR A 196 -2.26 30.87 8.52
C THR A 196 -3.30 31.93 8.88
N HIS A 197 -2.88 33.19 8.94
CA HIS A 197 -3.79 34.32 9.20
C HIS A 197 -4.95 34.43 8.20
N GLU A 198 -4.77 33.95 6.97
CA GLU A 198 -5.83 33.93 5.94
C GLU A 198 -7.02 33.05 6.35
N HIS A 199 -6.74 31.97 7.09
CA HIS A 199 -7.73 31.01 7.53
C HIS A 199 -8.30 31.31 8.92
N ASP A 200 -7.77 32.33 9.61
CA ASP A 200 -8.22 32.70 10.96
C ASP A 200 -9.51 33.53 10.87
N PRO A 201 -10.63 33.07 11.45
CA PRO A 201 -11.87 33.83 11.43
C PRO A 201 -11.69 35.15 12.19
N LYS A 202 -11.92 36.27 11.50
CA LYS A 202 -11.92 37.60 12.09
C LYS A 202 -13.05 37.72 13.12
N PRO A 203 -12.83 38.42 14.25
CA PRO A 203 -13.84 38.64 15.28
C PRO A 203 -15.05 39.43 14.77
#